data_AF-A0A8H8RN22-F1
#
_entry.id   AF-A0A8H8RN22-F1
#
_cell.length_a   1.000
_cell.length_b   1.000
_cell.length_c   1.000
_cell.angle_alpha   90.00
_cell.angle_beta   90.00
_cell.angle_gamma   90.00
#
_symmetry.space_group_name_H-M   'P 1'
#
loop_
_entity.id
_entity.type
_entity.pdbx_description
1 polymer ?
#
loop_
_entity_poly.entity_id
_entity_poly.type
_entity_poly.pdbx_seq_one_letter_code
_entity_poly.pdbx_strand_id
1 'polypeptide(L)'
;MAHESESEKIPTQQKGAFFSFIKSIATFKGDLSSLTAPAFLLSPQSVTEYSAYWAEHPTLFVAPAHEDDAQKRALSVLKWFLSTLKQQHSNKDEVGRKKKMKPLNPFLGELFLGKWVDGVGTTELVSEQVR
;
A
#
# COMPACT_ATOMS: atom_id res chain seq x y z
N MET A 1 25.50 8.46 10.02
CA MET A 1 25.99 7.15 9.54
C MET A 1 25.14 6.76 8.35
N ALA A 2 25.74 6.68 7.16
CA ALA A 2 25.03 6.33 5.93
C ALA A 2 24.62 4.86 6.00
N HIS A 3 23.32 4.57 5.92
CA HIS A 3 22.83 3.22 5.72
C HIS A 3 23.19 2.81 4.28
N GLU A 4 24.18 1.92 4.13
CA GLU A 4 24.35 1.18 2.88
C GLU A 4 23.03 0.47 2.56
N SER A 5 22.42 0.84 1.43
CA SER A 5 21.32 0.07 0.88
C SER A 5 21.90 -1.26 0.42
N GLU A 6 21.67 -2.34 1.18
CA GLU A 6 21.87 -3.70 0.69
C GLU A 6 21.11 -3.84 -0.63
N SER A 7 21.84 -3.81 -1.76
CA SER A 7 21.25 -4.14 -3.05
C SER A 7 20.98 -5.63 -3.01
N GLU A 8 19.73 -6.00 -2.76
CA GLU A 8 19.30 -7.39 -2.85
C GLU A 8 19.62 -7.88 -4.28
N LYS A 9 20.67 -8.70 -4.38
CA LYS A 9 21.14 -9.22 -5.66
C LYS A 9 20.08 -10.19 -6.16
N ILE A 10 19.45 -9.87 -7.29
CA ILE A 10 18.53 -10.78 -7.97
C ILE A 10 19.25 -12.14 -8.09
N PRO A 11 18.66 -13.24 -7.56
CA PRO A 11 19.27 -14.56 -7.61
C PRO A 11 19.71 -14.88 -9.03
N THR A 12 20.89 -15.46 -9.22
CA THR A 12 21.46 -15.68 -10.56
C THR A 12 20.52 -16.48 -11.47
N GLN A 13 19.75 -17.41 -10.90
CA GLN A 13 18.72 -18.18 -11.61
C GLN A 13 17.51 -17.34 -12.07
N GLN A 14 17.22 -16.22 -11.41
CA GLN A 14 16.08 -15.34 -11.69
C GLN A 14 16.44 -14.15 -12.60
N LYS A 15 17.74 -13.90 -12.85
CA LYS A 15 18.20 -12.79 -13.69
C LYS A 15 17.63 -12.85 -15.12
N GLY A 16 17.54 -14.03 -15.72
CA GLY A 16 16.95 -14.20 -17.05
C GLY A 16 15.49 -13.73 -17.11
N ALA A 17 14.67 -14.17 -16.16
CA ALA A 17 13.27 -13.74 -16.04
C ALA A 17 13.14 -12.24 -15.76
N PHE A 18 14.04 -11.68 -14.94
CA PHE A 18 14.09 -10.24 -14.68
C PHE A 18 14.39 -9.42 -15.95
N PHE A 19 15.42 -9.79 -16.71
CA PHE A 19 15.76 -9.10 -17.96
C PHE A 19 14.63 -9.18 -18.99
N SER A 20 13.98 -10.34 -19.12
CA SER A 20 12.79 -10.48 -19.98
C SER A 20 11.64 -9.57 -19.54
N PHE A 21 11.42 -9.42 -18.23
CA PHE A 21 10.43 -8.51 -17.67
C PHE A 21 10.77 -7.03 -17.90
N ILE A 22 12.03 -6.61 -17.72
CA ILE A 22 12.44 -5.23 -18.04
C ILE A 22 12.27 -4.94 -19.54
N LYS A 23 12.58 -5.91 -20.40
CA LYS A 23 12.38 -5.78 -21.85
C LYS A 23 10.90 -5.66 -22.21
N SER A 24 10.01 -6.37 -21.51
CA SER A 24 8.57 -6.19 -21.70
C SER A 24 8.13 -4.80 -21.27
N ILE A 25 8.58 -4.26 -20.14
CA ILE A 25 8.30 -2.87 -19.73
C ILE A 25 8.74 -1.87 -20.80
N ALA A 26 9.96 -2.00 -21.33
CA ALA A 26 10.50 -1.05 -22.32
C ALA A 26 9.72 -1.00 -23.65
N THR A 27 9.01 -2.07 -23.98
CA THR A 27 8.23 -2.19 -25.23
C THR A 27 6.73 -2.04 -25.01
N PHE A 28 6.29 -1.95 -23.75
CA PHE A 28 4.90 -1.96 -23.37
C PHE A 28 4.31 -0.55 -23.37
N LYS A 29 3.14 -0.40 -24.01
CA LYS A 29 2.42 0.88 -24.16
C LYS A 29 1.07 0.89 -23.42
N GLY A 30 0.78 -0.11 -22.59
CA GLY A 30 -0.50 -0.28 -21.90
C GLY A 30 -0.42 -0.04 -20.38
N ASP A 31 -1.37 -0.62 -19.64
CA ASP A 31 -1.43 -0.56 -18.17
C ASP A 31 -0.50 -1.60 -17.50
N LEU A 32 0.28 -1.17 -16.51
CA LEU A 32 1.21 -2.01 -15.72
C LEU A 32 0.52 -3.21 -15.08
N SER A 33 -0.80 -3.14 -14.83
CA SER A 33 -1.58 -4.25 -14.29
C SER A 33 -1.53 -5.49 -15.21
N SER A 34 -1.55 -5.34 -16.54
CA SER A 34 -1.57 -6.47 -17.49
C SER A 34 -0.20 -7.10 -17.73
N LEU A 35 0.89 -6.49 -17.25
CA LEU A 35 2.22 -7.08 -17.30
C LEU A 35 2.34 -8.18 -16.24
N THR A 36 2.55 -9.43 -16.67
CA THR A 36 2.83 -10.54 -15.75
C THR A 36 4.23 -10.38 -15.18
N ALA A 37 4.32 -10.02 -13.90
CA ALA A 37 5.60 -9.92 -13.20
C ALA A 37 6.05 -11.31 -12.71
N PRO A 38 7.36 -11.61 -12.75
CA PRO A 38 7.90 -12.81 -12.12
C PRO A 38 7.50 -12.94 -10.65
N ALA A 39 7.20 -14.17 -10.20
CA ALA A 39 6.68 -14.45 -8.86
C ALA A 39 7.53 -13.88 -7.70
N PHE A 40 8.85 -13.76 -7.88
CA PHE A 40 9.74 -13.18 -6.86
C PHE A 40 9.55 -11.67 -6.65
N LEU A 41 8.95 -10.95 -7.61
CA LEU A 41 8.62 -9.53 -7.49
C LEU A 41 7.21 -9.28 -6.91
N LEU A 42 6.38 -10.32 -6.77
CA LEU A 42 5.01 -10.22 -6.30
C LEU A 42 4.96 -10.16 -4.77
N SER A 43 4.32 -9.11 -4.26
CA SER A 43 3.86 -9.02 -2.87
C SER A 43 2.72 -10.02 -2.65
N PRO A 44 2.63 -10.66 -1.47
CA PRO A 44 1.48 -11.48 -1.13
C PRO A 44 0.20 -10.66 -0.89
N GLN A 45 0.31 -9.34 -0.78
CA GLN A 45 -0.80 -8.44 -0.49
C GLN A 45 -1.61 -8.09 -1.75
N SER A 46 -2.93 -8.15 -1.67
CA SER A 46 -3.83 -7.65 -2.73
C SER A 46 -3.99 -6.13 -2.68
N VAL A 47 -4.27 -5.51 -3.83
CA VAL A 47 -4.58 -4.07 -3.90
C VAL A 47 -5.83 -3.72 -3.08
N THR A 48 -6.80 -4.64 -2.95
CA THR A 48 -8.01 -4.43 -2.13
C THR A 48 -7.68 -4.15 -0.65
N GLU A 49 -6.54 -4.66 -0.15
CA GLU A 49 -6.08 -4.43 1.22
C GLU A 49 -5.54 -3.02 1.45
N TYR A 50 -5.13 -2.29 0.39
CA TYR A 50 -4.51 -0.97 0.53
C TYR A 50 -5.49 0.08 1.08
N SER A 51 -6.80 -0.16 0.93
CA SER A 51 -7.84 0.67 1.55
C SER A 51 -7.70 0.73 3.08
N ALA A 52 -7.07 -0.27 3.71
CA ALA A 52 -6.83 -0.27 5.15
C ALA A 52 -5.91 0.87 5.62
N TYR A 53 -4.98 1.32 4.76
CA TYR A 53 -3.98 2.34 5.09
C TYR A 53 -4.60 3.70 5.45
N TRP A 54 -5.85 3.96 5.06
CA TRP A 54 -6.56 5.19 5.39
C TRP A 54 -6.94 5.31 6.87
N ALA A 55 -7.03 4.20 7.60
CA ALA A 55 -7.55 4.17 8.96
C ALA A 55 -6.64 3.45 9.97
N GLU A 56 -5.36 3.25 9.66
CA GLU A 56 -4.38 2.65 10.60
C GLU A 56 -4.15 3.47 11.88
N HIS A 57 -4.53 4.74 11.87
CA HIS A 57 -4.54 5.60 13.06
C HIS A 57 -5.98 6.06 13.36
N PRO A 58 -6.84 5.19 13.93
CA PRO A 58 -8.27 5.51 14.09
C PRO A 58 -8.51 6.76 14.93
N THR A 59 -7.67 6.99 15.95
CA THR A 59 -7.72 8.22 16.78
C THR A 59 -7.52 9.50 15.96
N LEU A 60 -6.63 9.49 14.96
CA LEU A 60 -6.44 10.62 14.06
C LEU A 60 -7.59 10.72 13.05
N PHE A 61 -8.10 9.59 12.58
CA PHE A 61 -9.20 9.51 11.62
C PHE A 61 -10.50 10.11 12.19
N VAL A 62 -10.85 9.83 13.45
CA VAL A 62 -12.08 10.32 14.08
C VAL A 62 -11.94 11.70 14.73
N ALA A 63 -10.71 12.20 14.93
CA ALA A 63 -10.47 13.48 15.60
C ALA A 63 -11.22 14.67 14.97
N PRO A 64 -11.31 14.82 13.63
CA PRO A 64 -12.06 15.92 13.01
C PRO A 64 -13.56 15.91 13.34
N ALA A 65 -14.16 14.76 13.65
CA ALA A 65 -15.58 14.67 13.98
C ALA A 65 -15.92 15.29 15.35
N HIS A 66 -14.91 15.47 16.22
CA HIS A 66 -15.06 15.98 17.58
C HIS A 66 -14.56 17.43 17.75
N GLU A 67 -14.20 18.12 16.66
CA GLU A 67 -13.65 19.47 16.70
C GLU A 67 -14.65 20.50 16.14
N ASP A 68 -15.14 21.37 17.03
CA ASP A 68 -16.13 22.38 16.70
C ASP A 68 -15.53 23.51 15.84
N ASP A 69 -14.28 23.90 16.08
CA ASP A 69 -13.64 24.98 15.34
C ASP A 69 -13.24 24.55 13.91
N ALA A 70 -13.69 25.29 12.91
CA ALA A 70 -13.47 24.93 11.51
C ALA A 70 -11.99 24.91 11.12
N GLN A 71 -11.16 25.81 11.67
CA GLN A 71 -9.74 25.90 11.34
C GLN A 71 -8.97 24.73 11.95
N LYS A 72 -9.23 24.42 13.23
CA LYS A 72 -8.65 23.25 13.91
C LYS A 72 -9.11 21.95 13.26
N ARG A 73 -10.36 21.85 12.82
CA ARG A 73 -10.88 20.68 12.11
C ARG A 73 -10.13 20.43 10.81
N ALA A 74 -9.87 21.48 10.03
CA ALA A 74 -9.08 21.38 8.80
C ALA A 74 -7.64 20.91 9.09
N LEU A 75 -7.01 21.41 10.15
CA LEU A 75 -5.69 20.95 10.59
C LEU A 75 -5.70 19.48 11.03
N SER A 76 -6.75 19.04 11.72
CA SER A 76 -6.91 17.63 12.11
C SER A 76 -7.07 16.71 10.90
N VAL A 77 -7.84 17.11 9.89
CA VAL A 77 -7.94 16.37 8.61
C VAL A 77 -6.58 16.29 7.92
N LEU A 78 -5.85 17.41 7.85
CA LEU A 78 -4.51 17.42 7.26
C LEU A 78 -3.55 16.51 8.02
N LYS A 79 -3.58 16.53 9.36
CA LYS A 79 -2.75 15.68 10.21
C LYS A 79 -3.07 14.19 9.99
N TRP A 80 -4.35 13.84 9.90
CA TRP A 80 -4.76 12.48 9.54
C TRP A 80 -4.23 12.08 8.16
N PHE A 81 -4.45 12.90 7.13
CA PHE A 81 -3.96 12.62 5.78
C PHE A 81 -2.44 12.40 5.73
N LEU A 82 -1.66 13.27 6.37
CA LEU A 82 -0.21 13.12 6.42
C LEU A 82 0.23 11.82 7.13
N SER A 83 -0.55 11.35 8.10
CA SER A 83 -0.26 10.10 8.81
C SER A 83 -0.43 8.86 7.92
N THR A 84 -1.27 8.88 6.89
CA THR A 84 -1.48 7.72 5.99
C THR A 84 -0.36 7.57 4.97
N LEU A 85 0.34 8.66 4.63
CA LEU A 85 1.34 8.69 3.55
C LEU A 85 2.51 7.73 3.78
N LYS A 86 2.92 7.53 5.03
CA LYS A 86 4.02 6.61 5.34
C LYS A 86 3.64 5.19 4.93
N GLN A 87 2.43 4.71 5.21
CA GLN A 87 2.06 3.33 4.93
C GLN A 87 1.68 3.11 3.46
N GLN A 88 1.10 4.13 2.83
CA GLN A 88 0.80 4.14 1.40
C GLN A 88 2.06 4.19 0.51
N HIS A 89 3.12 4.89 0.92
CA HIS A 89 4.27 5.17 0.06
C HIS A 89 5.63 4.69 0.59
N SER A 90 5.69 4.12 1.79
CA SER A 90 6.94 3.56 2.29
C SER A 90 7.34 2.35 1.45
N ASN A 91 8.57 2.43 0.93
CA ASN A 91 9.24 1.30 0.28
C ASN A 91 9.66 0.22 1.28
N LYS A 92 9.38 0.40 2.57
CA LYS A 92 9.68 -0.54 3.65
C LYS A 92 8.38 -0.96 4.36
N ASP A 93 8.30 -2.22 4.74
CA ASP A 93 7.26 -2.73 5.64
C ASP A 93 7.50 -2.26 7.08
N GLU A 94 6.60 -2.64 8.00
CA GLU A 94 6.70 -2.29 9.42
C GLU A 94 7.99 -2.80 10.09
N VAL A 95 8.59 -3.86 9.53
CA VAL A 95 9.81 -4.51 10.02
C VAL A 95 11.06 -3.94 9.31
N GLY A 96 10.89 -2.92 8.45
CA GLY A 96 11.97 -2.25 7.74
C GLY A 96 12.48 -2.98 6.50
N ARG A 97 11.85 -4.10 6.09
CA ARG A 97 12.21 -4.84 4.87
C ARG A 97 11.63 -4.15 3.66
N LYS A 98 12.34 -4.18 2.53
CA LYS A 98 11.86 -3.54 1.30
C LYS A 98 10.56 -4.22 0.83
N LYS A 99 9.49 -3.45 0.65
CA LYS A 99 8.22 -3.98 0.13
C LYS A 99 8.47 -4.53 -1.28
N LYS A 100 7.92 -5.71 -1.56
CA LYS A 100 7.93 -6.29 -2.90
C LYS A 100 7.16 -5.37 -3.87
N MET A 101 7.65 -5.30 -5.10
CA MET A 101 7.36 -4.18 -5.98
C MET A 101 5.95 -4.18 -6.59
N LYS A 102 5.29 -5.34 -6.70
CA LYS A 102 3.95 -5.42 -7.32
C LYS A 102 2.96 -6.14 -6.39
N PRO A 103 1.88 -5.47 -5.93
CA PRO A 103 0.77 -6.15 -5.25
C PRO A 103 0.04 -7.12 -6.19
N LEU A 104 -0.72 -8.05 -5.63
CA LEU A 104 -1.58 -8.92 -6.42
C LEU A 104 -2.66 -8.08 -7.10
N ASN A 105 -2.89 -8.34 -8.38
CA ASN A 105 -4.03 -7.75 -9.08
C ASN A 105 -5.30 -8.45 -8.54
N PRO A 106 -6.23 -7.71 -7.93
CA PRO A 106 -7.46 -8.29 -7.46
C PRO A 106 -8.34 -8.74 -8.62
N PHE A 107 -9.18 -9.75 -8.38
CA PHE A 107 -10.20 -10.16 -9.34
C PHE A 107 -11.49 -9.34 -9.14
N LEU A 108 -12.34 -9.26 -10.17
CA LEU A 108 -13.61 -8.54 -10.10
C LEU A 108 -14.51 -9.12 -8.99
N GLY A 109 -14.99 -8.27 -8.09
CA GLY A 109 -15.79 -8.65 -6.93
C GLY A 109 -14.99 -9.15 -5.73
N GLU A 110 -13.65 -9.08 -5.77
CA GLU A 110 -12.82 -9.36 -4.59
C GLU A 110 -13.14 -8.38 -3.47
N LEU A 111 -13.32 -8.91 -2.26
CA LEU A 111 -13.65 -8.14 -1.05
C LEU A 111 -12.55 -8.26 0.00
N PHE A 112 -12.19 -7.13 0.60
CA PHE A 112 -11.39 -7.06 1.81
C PHE A 112 -12.19 -6.32 2.90
N LEU A 113 -12.50 -7.05 3.97
CA LEU A 113 -13.31 -6.58 5.09
C LEU A 113 -12.47 -6.53 6.35
N GLY A 114 -12.66 -5.50 7.17
CA GLY A 114 -11.91 -5.35 8.40
C GLY A 114 -12.61 -4.44 9.40
N LYS A 115 -12.04 -4.35 10.59
CA LYS A 115 -12.45 -3.37 11.60
C LYS A 115 -11.31 -3.03 12.53
N TRP A 116 -11.31 -1.80 13.03
CA TRP A 116 -10.50 -1.36 14.16
C TRP A 116 -11.42 -1.19 15.37
N VAL A 117 -11.03 -1.76 16.50
CA VAL A 117 -11.73 -1.63 17.78
C VAL A 117 -10.76 -1.03 18.78
N ASP A 118 -11.05 0.17 19.26
CA ASP A 118 -10.20 0.89 20.20
C ASP A 118 -11.04 1.76 21.16
N GLY A 119 -10.36 2.62 21.93
CA GLY A 119 -11.01 3.49 22.91
C GLY A 119 -11.93 4.57 22.32
N VAL A 120 -11.90 4.80 21.00
CA VAL A 120 -12.79 5.75 20.33
C VAL A 120 -13.97 5.07 19.64
N GLY A 121 -14.02 3.74 19.60
CA GLY A 121 -15.17 2.96 19.12
C GLY A 121 -14.80 1.85 18.16
N THR A 122 -15.71 1.54 17.24
CA THR A 122 -15.48 0.56 16.16
C THR A 122 -15.54 1.27 14.80
N THR A 123 -14.47 1.16 14.01
CA THR A 123 -14.40 1.62 12.61
C THR A 123 -14.43 0.40 11.71
N GLU A 124 -15.38 0.33 10.78
CA GLU A 124 -15.50 -0.77 9.82
C GLU A 124 -14.84 -0.42 8.48
N LEU A 125 -14.19 -1.39 7.85
CA LEU A 125 -13.60 -1.31 6.52
C LEU A 125 -14.32 -2.24 5.57
N VAL A 126 -14.75 -1.70 4.44
CA VAL A 126 -15.21 -2.45 3.28
C VAL A 126 -14.44 -1.96 2.06
N SER A 127 -13.73 -2.87 1.41
CA SER A 127 -12.98 -2.59 0.18
C SER A 127 -13.38 -3.64 -0.86
N GLU A 128 -13.71 -3.18 -2.06
CA GLU A 128 -14.21 -4.03 -3.15
C GLU A 128 -13.51 -3.69 -4.46
N GLN A 129 -13.12 -4.71 -5.23
CA GLN A 129 -12.69 -4.54 -6.60
C GLN A 129 -13.89 -4.44 -7.54
N VAL A 130 -14.24 -3.22 -7.95
CA VAL A 130 -15.44 -2.95 -8.76
C VAL A 130 -15.21 -2.93 -10.28
N ARG A 131 -13.95 -2.95 -10.75
CA ARG A 131 -13.61 -2.91 -12.19
C ARG A 131 -12.24 -3.47 -12.51
#